data_AF-A0A7C0XSK1-F1
#
_entry.id   AF-A0A7C0XSK1-F1
#
_cell.length_a   1.000
_cell.length_b   1.000
_cell.length_c   1.000
_cell.angle_alpha   90.00
_cell.angle_beta   90.00
_cell.angle_gamma   90.00
#
_symmetry.space_group_name_H-M   'P 1'
#
loop_
_entity.id
_entity.type
_entity.pdbx_description
1 polymer ?
#
loop_
_entity_poly.entity_id
_entity_poly.type
_entity_poly.pdbx_seq_one_letter_code
_entity_poly.pdbx_strand_id
1 'polypeptide(L)'
;MNNKKDLNHALKRYFSILEGKAKAKFLLAEDIDERIEKAREIMESCSLCERRCGVNRLKGETGFCGVTSARIASDFIHVGEESFIIPSYTIFFSGCTFRCVFCQNWDISQYPEVGRYIKPEILAEKIARINAINVNWVGGDPTPNLAYILEVLKHLKSIGRNIPQIWNSNMYLSKEAMELLDGVIDLYLTDFKYGNDSCAERLSAAPNYFKVVSRNHLLAKTQAEVVIRHLVMPNHLECCTKPILEWISKHLNRDVVVNIMAQYRPEYKAFRFEDINRRLSYDEFLTALNYGKKLNLLIAD
;
A
#
# COMPACT_ATOMS: atom_id res chain seq x y z
N MET A 1 -15.08 17.36 -13.60
CA MET A 1 -15.79 16.32 -12.83
C MET A 1 -15.47 15.00 -13.49
N ASN A 2 -14.75 14.12 -12.79
CA ASN A 2 -14.54 12.78 -13.33
C ASN A 2 -15.87 12.06 -13.33
N ASN A 3 -16.28 11.53 -14.48
CA ASN A 3 -17.59 10.91 -14.59
C ASN A 3 -17.53 9.56 -13.85
N LYS A 4 -18.56 9.19 -13.10
CA LYS A 4 -18.72 7.88 -12.44
C LYS A 4 -18.41 6.70 -13.38
N LYS A 5 -18.64 6.91 -14.68
CA LYS A 5 -18.26 6.00 -15.77
C LYS A 5 -16.76 5.68 -15.84
N ASP A 6 -15.90 6.68 -15.64
CA ASP A 6 -14.44 6.51 -15.73
C ASP A 6 -13.91 5.75 -14.51
N LEU A 7 -14.44 6.04 -13.32
CA LEU A 7 -14.13 5.26 -12.11
C LEU A 7 -14.55 3.80 -12.27
N ASN A 8 -15.76 3.55 -12.79
CA ASN A 8 -16.24 2.20 -13.08
C ASN A 8 -15.41 1.48 -14.14
N HIS A 9 -14.76 2.21 -15.05
CA HIS A 9 -13.87 1.63 -16.04
C HIS A 9 -12.52 1.25 -15.40
N ALA A 10 -11.93 2.16 -14.63
CA ALA A 10 -10.64 1.94 -13.97
C ALA A 10 -10.67 0.86 -12.88
N LEU A 11 -11.82 0.69 -12.22
CA LEU A 11 -12.05 -0.28 -11.12
C LEU A 11 -13.10 -1.36 -11.49
N LYS A 12 -13.21 -1.69 -12.77
CA LYS A 12 -14.22 -2.59 -13.33
C LYS A 12 -14.23 -3.97 -12.64
N ARG A 13 -13.07 -4.60 -12.45
CA ARG A 13 -12.96 -5.92 -11.85
C ARG A 13 -13.31 -5.85 -10.37
N TYR A 14 -12.77 -4.89 -9.64
CA TYR A 14 -13.07 -4.68 -8.22
C TYR A 14 -14.58 -4.57 -8.00
N PHE A 15 -15.27 -3.71 -8.77
CA PHE A 15 -16.74 -3.61 -8.69
C PHE A 15 -17.46 -4.89 -9.13
N SER A 16 -16.95 -5.60 -10.13
CA SER A 16 -17.52 -6.90 -10.53
C SER A 16 -17.44 -7.94 -9.40
N ILE A 17 -16.40 -7.91 -8.56
CA ILE A 17 -16.30 -8.77 -7.38
C ILE A 17 -17.35 -8.37 -6.33
N LEU A 18 -17.49 -7.07 -6.06
CA LEU A 18 -18.50 -6.55 -5.11
C LEU A 18 -19.93 -6.92 -5.53
N GLU A 19 -20.21 -6.91 -6.83
CA GLU A 19 -21.50 -7.31 -7.41
C GLU A 19 -21.69 -8.84 -7.51
N GLY A 20 -20.71 -9.64 -7.07
CA GLY A 20 -20.76 -11.10 -7.15
C GLY A 20 -20.60 -11.68 -8.56
N LYS A 21 -20.25 -10.85 -9.56
CA LYS A 21 -20.06 -11.24 -10.97
C LYS A 21 -18.65 -11.78 -11.25
N ALA A 22 -17.70 -11.56 -10.35
CA ALA A 22 -16.35 -12.07 -10.43
C ALA A 22 -15.89 -12.62 -9.06
N LYS A 23 -14.90 -13.53 -9.08
CA LYS A 23 -14.23 -14.02 -7.88
C LYS A 23 -12.98 -13.17 -7.59
N ALA A 24 -12.74 -12.87 -6.32
CA ALA A 24 -11.48 -12.34 -5.82
C ALA A 24 -10.32 -13.25 -6.25
N LYS A 25 -9.20 -12.66 -6.66
CA LYS A 25 -8.13 -13.42 -7.31
C LYS A 25 -7.53 -14.52 -6.45
N PHE A 26 -7.39 -14.32 -5.14
CA PHE A 26 -6.88 -15.36 -4.24
C PHE A 26 -7.74 -16.64 -4.25
N LEU A 27 -9.04 -16.55 -4.54
CA LEU A 27 -9.89 -17.74 -4.71
C LEU A 27 -9.53 -18.55 -5.95
N LEU A 28 -8.95 -17.90 -6.96
CA LEU A 28 -8.55 -18.50 -8.24
C LEU A 28 -7.10 -18.99 -8.23
N ALA A 29 -6.26 -18.54 -7.30
CA ALA A 29 -4.84 -18.91 -7.23
C ALA A 29 -4.64 -20.38 -6.84
N GLU A 30 -4.17 -21.21 -7.76
CA GLU A 30 -3.89 -22.64 -7.52
C GLU A 30 -2.53 -22.88 -6.87
N ASP A 31 -1.64 -21.91 -6.96
CA ASP A 31 -0.22 -21.92 -6.56
C ASP A 31 0.02 -21.28 -5.17
N ILE A 32 -1.01 -21.16 -4.33
CA ILE A 32 -0.90 -20.40 -3.07
C ILE A 32 0.11 -21.01 -2.09
N ASP A 33 0.22 -22.35 -2.07
CA ASP A 33 1.20 -23.06 -1.25
C ASP A 33 2.63 -22.82 -1.74
N GLU A 34 2.85 -22.81 -3.06
CA GLU A 34 4.14 -22.53 -3.70
C GLU A 34 4.58 -21.09 -3.43
N ARG A 35 3.64 -20.14 -3.46
CA ARG A 35 3.89 -18.73 -3.09
C ARG A 35 4.33 -18.59 -1.64
N ILE A 36 3.69 -19.31 -0.72
CA ILE A 36 4.07 -19.30 0.71
C ILE A 36 5.50 -19.82 0.87
N GLU A 37 5.83 -20.93 0.20
CA GLU A 37 7.17 -21.52 0.29
C GLU A 37 8.23 -20.57 -0.28
N LYS A 38 8.01 -20.03 -1.49
CA LYS A 38 8.92 -19.04 -2.10
C LYS A 38 9.06 -17.79 -1.22
N ALA A 39 8.00 -17.34 -0.55
CA ALA A 39 8.08 -16.23 0.39
C ALA A 39 8.97 -16.55 1.60
N ARG A 40 8.92 -17.79 2.13
CA ARG A 40 9.79 -18.25 3.22
C ARG A 40 11.24 -18.40 2.78
N GLU A 41 11.50 -18.96 1.60
CA GLU A 41 12.84 -19.01 0.99
C GLU A 41 13.44 -17.60 0.87
N ILE A 42 12.68 -16.64 0.37
CA ILE A 42 13.09 -15.23 0.31
C ILE A 42 13.44 -14.69 1.71
N MET A 43 12.75 -15.13 2.77
CA MET A 43 12.97 -14.69 4.14
C MET A 43 14.23 -15.29 4.81
N GLU A 44 14.80 -16.38 4.27
CA GLU A 44 16.07 -16.96 4.76
C GLU A 44 17.27 -16.05 4.48
N SER A 45 17.22 -15.31 3.38
CA SER A 45 18.13 -14.22 3.04
C SER A 45 17.30 -13.02 2.58
N CYS A 46 16.65 -12.37 3.54
CA CYS A 46 15.51 -11.47 3.33
C CYS A 46 15.72 -10.44 2.21
N SER A 47 14.96 -10.61 1.13
CA SER A 47 14.87 -9.69 -0.01
C SER A 47 13.43 -9.32 -0.40
N LEU A 48 12.45 -9.43 0.52
CA LEU A 48 11.05 -9.02 0.31
C LEU A 48 10.88 -7.56 -0.13
N CYS A 49 11.82 -6.69 0.24
CA CYS A 49 11.82 -5.29 -0.14
C CYS A 49 13.18 -4.85 -0.69
N GLU A 50 13.22 -3.68 -1.31
CA GLU A 50 14.46 -3.17 -1.94
C GLU A 50 15.53 -2.72 -0.92
N ARG A 51 15.29 -2.94 0.37
CA ARG A 51 16.35 -2.93 1.38
C ARG A 51 17.34 -4.07 1.21
N ARG A 52 16.88 -5.22 0.68
CA ARG A 52 17.68 -6.44 0.45
C ARG A 52 18.66 -6.73 1.59
N CYS A 53 18.15 -6.73 2.83
CA CYS A 53 18.99 -6.79 4.03
C CYS A 53 19.71 -8.13 4.24
N GLY A 54 19.28 -9.21 3.58
CA GLY A 54 19.96 -10.51 3.63
C GLY A 54 19.86 -11.25 4.96
N VAL A 55 19.18 -10.69 5.97
CA VAL A 55 18.98 -11.34 7.27
C VAL A 55 18.09 -12.58 7.16
N ASN A 56 18.33 -13.56 8.02
CA ASN A 56 17.48 -14.73 8.14
C ASN A 56 16.36 -14.50 9.16
N ARG A 57 15.19 -14.09 8.67
CA ARG A 57 14.04 -13.82 9.54
C ARG A 57 13.51 -15.08 10.22
N LEU A 58 13.65 -16.25 9.58
CA LEU A 58 13.19 -17.52 10.15
C LEU A 58 14.01 -17.94 11.37
N LYS A 59 15.23 -17.42 11.52
CA LYS A 59 16.08 -17.56 12.72
C LYS A 59 15.92 -16.42 13.72
N GLY A 60 14.97 -15.50 13.49
CA GLY A 60 14.72 -14.35 14.36
C GLY A 60 15.63 -13.15 14.13
N GLU A 61 16.43 -13.13 13.05
CA GLU A 61 17.27 -11.97 12.72
C GLU A 61 16.42 -10.81 12.18
N THR A 62 16.80 -9.58 12.51
CA THR A 62 16.07 -8.37 12.14
C THR A 62 16.82 -7.52 11.12
N GLY A 63 16.12 -7.14 10.05
CA GLY A 63 16.60 -6.16 9.08
C GLY A 63 16.10 -4.74 9.40
N PHE A 64 16.15 -3.86 8.40
CA PHE A 64 15.78 -2.44 8.56
C PHE A 64 14.38 -2.19 9.14
N CYS A 65 13.39 -3.01 8.77
CA CYS A 65 12.01 -2.88 9.24
C CYS A 65 11.76 -3.51 10.62
N GLY A 66 12.72 -4.27 11.16
CA GLY A 66 12.67 -4.91 12.47
C GLY A 66 11.60 -6.00 12.68
N VAL A 67 10.88 -6.41 11.63
CA VAL A 67 9.82 -7.44 11.70
C VAL A 67 10.45 -8.84 11.64
N THR A 68 10.29 -9.62 12.70
CA THR A 68 10.65 -11.06 12.75
C THR A 68 9.45 -11.96 12.51
N SER A 69 8.30 -11.63 13.10
CA SER A 69 7.01 -12.29 12.90
C SER A 69 5.90 -11.25 12.74
N ALA A 70 4.80 -11.64 12.08
CA ALA A 70 3.71 -10.72 11.83
C ALA A 70 3.04 -10.28 13.14
N ARG A 71 2.87 -8.97 13.31
CA ARG A 71 2.13 -8.42 14.45
C ARG A 71 1.07 -7.46 13.95
N ILE A 72 -0.15 -7.69 14.41
CA ILE A 72 -1.31 -6.87 14.09
C ILE A 72 -1.48 -5.90 15.25
N ALA A 73 -1.18 -4.62 15.00
CA ALA A 73 -1.36 -3.53 15.95
C ALA A 73 -2.84 -3.29 16.24
N SER A 74 -3.66 -3.30 15.19
CA SER A 74 -5.11 -3.16 15.28
C SER A 74 -5.79 -3.74 14.04
N ASP A 75 -7.03 -4.21 14.19
CA ASP A 75 -7.87 -4.61 13.08
C ASP A 75 -9.33 -4.16 13.29
N PHE A 76 -9.89 -3.43 12.32
CA PHE A 76 -11.18 -2.74 12.47
C PHE A 76 -11.86 -2.45 11.13
N ILE A 77 -13.15 -2.10 11.19
CA ILE A 77 -13.88 -1.62 10.00
C ILE A 77 -13.57 -0.12 9.82
N HIS A 78 -12.89 0.21 8.74
CA HIS A 78 -12.48 1.57 8.41
C HIS A 78 -13.49 2.22 7.45
N VAL A 79 -13.99 3.40 7.83
CA VAL A 79 -14.97 4.19 7.04
C VAL A 79 -14.40 5.52 6.51
N GLY A 80 -13.12 5.81 6.78
CA GLY A 80 -12.40 6.97 6.27
C GLY A 80 -11.40 6.70 5.13
N GLU A 81 -11.50 5.56 4.45
CA GLU A 81 -10.72 5.32 3.20
C GLU A 81 -11.46 5.96 2.00
N GLU A 82 -11.04 5.73 0.74
CA GLU A 82 -11.79 6.24 -0.41
C GLU A 82 -13.23 5.71 -0.42
N SER A 83 -14.17 6.57 -0.82
CA SER A 83 -15.61 6.32 -0.77
C SER A 83 -16.05 5.02 -1.47
N PHE A 84 -15.32 4.59 -2.49
CA PHE A 84 -15.58 3.37 -3.25
C PHE A 84 -14.97 2.09 -2.64
N ILE A 85 -14.19 2.18 -1.57
CA ILE A 85 -13.64 1.02 -0.84
C ILE A 85 -14.13 0.91 0.61
N ILE A 86 -14.99 1.80 1.09
CA ILE A 86 -15.57 1.72 2.44
C ILE A 86 -16.94 1.00 2.45
N PRO A 87 -17.32 0.31 3.54
CA PRO A 87 -16.51 -0.01 4.72
C PRO A 87 -15.44 -1.07 4.42
N SER A 88 -14.18 -0.77 4.76
CA SER A 88 -13.01 -1.64 4.49
C SER A 88 -12.58 -2.35 5.77
N TYR A 89 -12.39 -3.68 5.74
CA TYR A 89 -11.79 -4.36 6.88
C TYR A 89 -10.29 -4.19 6.85
N THR A 90 -9.79 -3.36 7.76
CA THR A 90 -8.44 -2.84 7.74
C THR A 90 -7.60 -3.52 8.80
N ILE A 91 -6.46 -4.09 8.39
CA ILE A 91 -5.53 -4.83 9.25
C ILE A 91 -4.22 -4.07 9.26
N PHE A 92 -3.90 -3.44 10.40
CA PHE A 92 -2.68 -2.66 10.59
C PHE A 92 -1.57 -3.55 11.14
N PHE A 93 -0.56 -3.80 10.32
CA PHE A 93 0.68 -4.45 10.73
C PHE A 93 1.69 -3.48 11.34
N SER A 94 2.49 -3.99 12.27
CA SER A 94 3.65 -3.27 12.82
C SER A 94 4.89 -3.46 11.94
N GLY A 95 5.77 -2.45 11.96
CA GLY A 95 6.99 -2.38 11.16
C GLY A 95 6.77 -1.85 9.74
N CYS A 96 7.78 -1.16 9.21
CA CYS A 96 7.70 -0.52 7.89
C CYS A 96 9.05 -0.58 7.17
N THR A 97 9.01 -0.58 5.83
CA THR A 97 10.20 -0.48 4.99
C THR A 97 10.76 0.95 4.91
N PHE A 98 10.02 1.95 5.41
CA PHE A 98 10.40 3.37 5.52
C PHE A 98 10.58 3.82 6.97
N ARG A 99 11.28 4.95 7.16
CA ARG A 99 11.36 5.70 8.42
C ARG A 99 10.95 7.15 8.19
N CYS A 100 9.69 7.36 7.79
CA CYS A 100 9.16 8.69 7.49
C CYS A 100 9.25 9.58 8.74
N VAL A 101 9.93 10.72 8.63
CA VAL A 101 10.08 11.67 9.74
C VAL A 101 8.76 12.36 10.11
N PHE A 102 7.75 12.27 9.26
CA PHE A 102 6.40 12.81 9.44
C PHE A 102 5.32 11.71 9.57
N CYS A 103 5.70 10.46 9.86
CA CYS A 103 4.75 9.34 9.89
C CYS A 103 3.63 9.60 10.91
N GLN A 104 2.37 9.50 10.48
CA GLN A 104 1.20 9.61 11.38
C GLN A 104 1.00 8.34 12.22
N ASN A 105 1.52 7.20 11.75
CA ASN A 105 1.49 5.90 12.41
C ASN A 105 2.92 5.51 12.85
N TRP A 106 3.68 6.48 13.38
CA TRP A 106 5.08 6.28 13.77
C TRP A 106 5.20 5.25 14.91
N ASP A 107 4.21 5.19 15.78
CA ASP A 107 4.07 4.27 16.90
C ASP A 107 4.04 2.80 16.48
N ILE A 108 3.44 2.46 15.34
CA ILE A 108 3.44 1.07 14.83
C ILE A 108 4.50 0.83 13.74
N SER A 109 4.87 1.86 12.97
CA SER A 109 5.82 1.70 11.87
C SER A 109 7.28 1.64 12.36
N GLN A 110 7.60 2.34 13.45
CA GLN A 110 8.96 2.40 14.01
C GLN A 110 9.18 1.38 15.14
N TYR A 111 8.10 0.82 15.71
CA TYR A 111 8.13 -0.15 16.81
C TYR A 111 7.46 -1.46 16.37
N PRO A 112 8.19 -2.33 15.66
CA PRO A 112 7.66 -3.57 15.06
C PRO A 112 7.14 -4.58 16.09
N GLU A 113 7.45 -4.42 17.38
CA GLU A 113 6.99 -5.23 18.50
C GLU A 113 5.57 -4.89 18.99
N VAL A 114 4.98 -3.77 18.54
CA VAL A 114 3.61 -3.38 18.91
C VAL A 114 2.59 -4.36 18.32
N GLY A 115 1.45 -4.52 18.97
CA GLY A 115 0.36 -5.40 18.50
C GLY A 115 0.50 -6.83 19.00
N ARG A 116 -0.20 -7.76 18.35
CA ARG A 116 -0.21 -9.19 18.71
C ARG A 116 -0.07 -10.08 17.50
N TYR A 117 0.51 -11.26 17.70
CA TYR A 117 0.41 -12.35 16.73
C TYR A 117 -1.00 -12.95 16.79
N ILE A 118 -1.64 -13.07 15.63
CA ILE A 118 -2.89 -13.82 15.46
C ILE A 118 -2.56 -14.97 14.51
N LYS A 119 -3.00 -16.20 14.81
CA LYS A 119 -2.74 -17.31 13.89
C LYS A 119 -3.44 -17.08 12.53
N PRO A 120 -2.83 -17.42 11.39
CA PRO A 120 -3.40 -17.18 10.07
C PRO A 120 -4.83 -17.70 9.89
N GLU A 121 -5.12 -18.91 10.39
CA GLU A 121 -6.43 -19.54 10.34
C GLU A 121 -7.49 -18.76 11.13
N ILE A 122 -7.12 -18.21 12.30
CA ILE A 122 -8.01 -17.40 13.13
C ILE A 122 -8.34 -16.08 12.45
N LEU A 123 -7.35 -15.45 11.81
CA LEU A 123 -7.58 -14.21 11.07
C LEU A 123 -8.45 -14.44 9.84
N ALA A 124 -8.25 -15.55 9.13
CA ALA A 124 -9.09 -15.94 8.00
C ALA A 124 -10.56 -16.14 8.43
N GLU A 125 -10.82 -16.80 9.56
CA GLU A 125 -12.17 -16.94 10.11
C GLU A 125 -12.78 -15.58 10.48
N LYS A 126 -11.99 -14.67 11.07
CA LYS A 126 -12.46 -13.31 11.38
C LYS A 126 -12.83 -12.54 10.11
N ILE A 127 -11.98 -12.62 9.07
CA ILE A 127 -12.25 -12.02 7.75
C ILE A 127 -13.53 -12.62 7.13
N ALA A 128 -13.73 -13.94 7.23
CA ALA A 128 -14.89 -14.59 6.63
C ALA A 128 -16.23 -14.10 7.22
N ARG A 129 -16.22 -13.65 8.49
CA ARG A 129 -17.41 -13.20 9.23
C ARG A 129 -17.59 -11.68 9.28
N ILE A 130 -16.62 -10.90 8.82
CA ILE A 130 -16.68 -9.44 8.92
C ILE A 130 -17.70 -8.84 7.94
N ASN A 131 -18.42 -7.81 8.39
CA ASN A 131 -19.29 -7.02 7.53
C ASN A 131 -18.52 -5.86 6.87
N ALA A 132 -17.63 -6.19 5.95
CA ALA A 132 -16.89 -5.24 5.13
C ALA A 132 -16.87 -5.69 3.66
N ILE A 133 -16.64 -4.75 2.75
CA ILE A 133 -16.67 -5.02 1.31
C ILE A 133 -15.32 -5.48 0.74
N ASN A 134 -14.23 -5.34 1.51
CA ASN A 134 -12.89 -5.79 1.16
C ASN A 134 -12.04 -6.04 2.42
N VAL A 135 -10.87 -6.65 2.22
CA VAL A 135 -9.78 -6.68 3.20
C VAL A 135 -8.66 -5.77 2.74
N ASN A 136 -8.15 -4.93 3.62
CA ASN A 136 -7.11 -3.94 3.35
C ASN A 136 -5.90 -4.19 4.25
N TRP A 137 -4.83 -4.66 3.61
CA TRP A 137 -3.56 -5.00 4.25
C TRP A 137 -2.68 -3.75 4.31
N VAL A 138 -2.47 -3.20 5.50
CA VAL A 138 -1.82 -1.89 5.71
C VAL A 138 -1.11 -1.85 7.08
N GLY A 139 -0.77 -0.67 7.59
CA GLY A 139 -0.21 -0.42 8.92
C GLY A 139 1.03 0.45 8.80
N GLY A 140 2.18 -0.09 9.21
CA GLY A 140 3.48 0.45 8.81
C GLY A 140 3.72 0.22 7.31
N ASP A 141 3.88 -1.03 6.90
CA ASP A 141 3.78 -1.48 5.50
C ASP A 141 3.47 -2.99 5.50
N PRO A 142 2.65 -3.52 4.57
CA PRO A 142 2.32 -4.94 4.54
C PRO A 142 3.45 -5.84 3.99
N THR A 143 4.43 -5.29 3.25
CA THR A 143 5.51 -6.09 2.61
C THR A 143 6.28 -6.98 3.58
N PRO A 144 6.71 -6.52 4.77
CA PRO A 144 7.39 -7.39 5.74
C PRO A 144 6.55 -8.58 6.23
N ASN A 145 5.24 -8.55 6.01
CA ASN A 145 4.26 -9.53 6.48
C ASN A 145 3.69 -10.39 5.33
N LEU A 146 4.28 -10.33 4.14
CA LEU A 146 3.76 -10.97 2.93
C LEU A 146 3.52 -12.49 3.10
N ALA A 147 4.49 -13.23 3.64
CA ALA A 147 4.34 -14.69 3.86
C ALA A 147 3.14 -15.00 4.77
N TYR A 148 2.98 -14.24 5.86
CA TYR A 148 1.85 -14.37 6.77
C TYR A 148 0.51 -14.06 6.08
N ILE A 149 0.46 -13.01 5.26
CA ILE A 149 -0.75 -12.66 4.50
C ILE A 149 -1.14 -13.79 3.53
N LEU A 150 -0.17 -14.38 2.83
CA LEU A 150 -0.41 -15.53 1.94
C LEU A 150 -0.96 -16.74 2.71
N GLU A 151 -0.46 -17.03 3.91
CA GLU A 151 -1.00 -18.08 4.80
C GLU A 151 -2.46 -17.79 5.18
N VAL A 152 -2.80 -16.54 5.52
CA VAL A 152 -4.18 -16.15 5.82
C VAL A 152 -5.07 -16.35 4.59
N LEU A 153 -4.60 -15.95 3.40
CA LEU A 153 -5.33 -16.13 2.15
C LEU A 153 -5.56 -17.60 1.80
N LYS A 154 -4.60 -18.50 2.10
CA LYS A 154 -4.78 -19.95 1.96
C LYS A 154 -5.97 -20.44 2.78
N HIS A 155 -6.01 -20.08 4.06
CA HIS A 155 -7.13 -20.48 4.94
C HIS A 155 -8.45 -19.83 4.49
N LEU A 156 -8.42 -18.56 4.10
CA LEU A 156 -9.61 -17.86 3.60
C LEU A 156 -10.15 -18.50 2.30
N LYS A 157 -9.25 -18.99 1.43
CA LYS A 157 -9.60 -19.70 0.20
C LYS A 157 -10.36 -20.99 0.52
N SER A 158 -9.91 -21.75 1.52
CA SER A 158 -10.62 -22.95 1.99
C SER A 158 -12.01 -22.64 2.55
N ILE A 159 -12.20 -21.47 3.17
CA ILE A 159 -13.52 -21.01 3.65
C ILE A 159 -14.43 -20.56 2.48
N GLY A 160 -13.84 -20.12 1.37
CA GLY A 160 -14.59 -19.77 0.15
C GLY A 160 -15.27 -18.40 0.18
N ARG A 161 -14.94 -17.53 1.14
CA ARG A 161 -15.48 -16.17 1.20
C ARG A 161 -14.97 -15.34 0.02
N ASN A 162 -15.87 -14.96 -0.89
CA ASN A 162 -15.53 -14.03 -1.97
C ASN A 162 -15.47 -12.59 -1.47
N ILE A 163 -14.26 -12.12 -1.14
CA ILE A 163 -14.00 -10.76 -0.66
C ILE A 163 -12.70 -10.23 -1.30
N PRO A 164 -12.71 -9.07 -1.98
CA PRO A 164 -11.53 -8.56 -2.67
C PRO A 164 -10.42 -8.17 -1.70
N GLN A 165 -9.18 -8.36 -2.15
CA GLN A 165 -7.96 -8.09 -1.39
C GLN A 165 -7.30 -6.80 -1.87
N ILE A 166 -7.11 -5.85 -0.96
CA ILE A 166 -6.45 -4.56 -1.19
C ILE A 166 -5.05 -4.59 -0.59
N TRP A 167 -4.03 -4.31 -1.41
CA TRP A 167 -2.66 -4.13 -0.97
C TRP A 167 -2.36 -2.64 -0.80
N ASN A 168 -2.27 -2.18 0.44
CA ASN A 168 -2.08 -0.77 0.77
C ASN A 168 -0.67 -0.51 1.31
N SER A 169 0.18 0.03 0.45
CA SER A 169 1.64 -0.02 0.63
C SER A 169 2.35 1.21 0.08
N ASN A 170 3.53 1.47 0.63
CA ASN A 170 4.49 2.44 0.10
C ASN A 170 5.20 1.98 -1.19
N MET A 171 4.88 0.77 -1.68
CA MET A 171 5.38 0.19 -2.92
C MET A 171 6.91 0.06 -3.02
N TYR A 172 7.62 0.04 -1.89
CA TYR A 172 9.08 -0.17 -1.83
C TYR A 172 9.46 -1.66 -1.69
N LEU A 173 8.66 -2.54 -2.29
CA LEU A 173 8.87 -3.98 -2.31
C LEU A 173 9.74 -4.45 -3.49
N SER A 174 10.27 -5.65 -3.39
CA SER A 174 11.11 -6.24 -4.44
C SER A 174 10.27 -6.77 -5.62
N LYS A 175 10.92 -7.11 -6.74
CA LYS A 175 10.20 -7.73 -7.87
C LYS A 175 9.67 -9.10 -7.48
N GLU A 176 10.45 -9.82 -6.70
CA GLU A 176 10.14 -11.13 -6.14
C GLU A 176 8.87 -11.07 -5.29
N ALA A 177 8.72 -10.01 -4.47
CA ALA A 177 7.48 -9.77 -3.73
C ALA A 177 6.30 -9.35 -4.63
N MET A 178 6.53 -8.56 -5.69
CA MET A 178 5.49 -8.25 -6.68
C MET A 178 4.98 -9.49 -7.42
N GLU A 179 5.85 -10.46 -7.73
CA GLU A 179 5.45 -11.74 -8.33
C GLU A 179 4.53 -12.54 -7.40
N LEU A 180 4.85 -12.57 -6.11
CA LEU A 180 4.05 -13.26 -5.08
C LEU A 180 2.66 -12.64 -4.89
N LEU A 181 2.50 -11.33 -5.15
CA LEU A 181 1.21 -10.63 -5.08
C LEU A 181 0.35 -10.78 -6.35
N ASP A 182 0.98 -11.05 -7.49
CA ASP A 182 0.28 -11.26 -8.75
C ASP A 182 -0.72 -12.42 -8.63
N GLY A 183 -1.94 -12.27 -9.11
CA GLY A 183 -2.94 -13.34 -9.01
C GLY A 183 -3.53 -13.55 -7.60
N VAL A 184 -3.16 -12.76 -6.58
CA VAL A 184 -3.82 -12.81 -5.25
C VAL A 184 -4.39 -11.46 -4.78
N ILE A 185 -3.86 -10.34 -5.29
CA ILE A 185 -4.36 -8.98 -5.00
C ILE A 185 -5.32 -8.48 -6.09
N ASP A 186 -6.46 -7.93 -5.67
CA ASP A 186 -7.49 -7.40 -6.57
C ASP A 186 -7.30 -5.90 -6.85
N LEU A 187 -6.78 -5.14 -5.88
CA LEU A 187 -6.59 -3.70 -5.96
C LEU A 187 -5.30 -3.28 -5.24
N TYR A 188 -4.45 -2.51 -5.91
CA TYR A 188 -3.32 -1.84 -5.29
C TYR A 188 -3.73 -0.43 -4.86
N LEU A 189 -3.65 -0.15 -3.55
CA LEU A 189 -3.86 1.17 -2.98
C LEU A 189 -2.50 1.75 -2.58
N THR A 190 -1.87 2.47 -3.48
CA THR A 190 -0.43 2.74 -3.39
C THR A 190 -0.13 4.14 -2.92
N ASP A 191 0.94 4.31 -2.16
CA ASP A 191 1.49 5.62 -1.85
C ASP A 191 2.60 6.00 -2.84
N PHE A 192 2.44 7.11 -3.56
CA PHE A 192 3.50 7.73 -4.38
C PHE A 192 3.84 9.11 -3.83
N LYS A 193 4.81 9.16 -2.91
CA LYS A 193 5.10 10.34 -2.08
C LYS A 193 6.15 11.30 -2.67
N TYR A 194 7.23 10.79 -3.27
CA TYR A 194 8.38 11.61 -3.69
C TYR A 194 8.61 11.60 -5.20
N GLY A 195 8.89 12.78 -5.77
CA GLY A 195 9.26 12.95 -7.18
C GLY A 195 10.77 12.82 -7.44
N ASN A 196 11.57 12.66 -6.39
CA ASN A 196 13.03 12.57 -6.46
C ASN A 196 13.57 11.75 -5.27
N ASP A 197 14.77 11.19 -5.44
CA ASP A 197 15.39 10.33 -4.43
C ASP A 197 15.93 11.11 -3.22
N SER A 198 16.35 12.37 -3.39
CA SER A 198 16.92 13.16 -2.28
C SER A 198 15.87 13.48 -1.21
N CYS A 199 14.63 13.78 -1.59
CA CYS A 199 13.52 13.94 -0.66
C CYS A 199 13.15 12.61 0.01
N ALA A 200 13.10 11.53 -0.77
CA ALA A 200 12.75 10.21 -0.23
C ALA A 200 13.77 9.68 0.79
N GLU A 201 15.06 9.87 0.51
CA GLU A 201 16.13 9.48 1.43
C GLU A 201 16.14 10.36 2.68
N ARG A 202 16.08 11.69 2.52
CA ARG A 202 16.09 12.62 3.66
C ARG A 202 14.86 12.48 4.57
N LEU A 203 13.67 12.32 3.98
CA LEU A 203 12.41 12.39 4.73
C LEU A 203 11.85 11.00 5.10
N SER A 204 12.26 9.92 4.43
CA SER A 204 11.78 8.56 4.68
C SER A 204 12.87 7.49 4.76
N ALA A 205 14.15 7.87 4.68
CA ALA A 205 15.29 6.96 4.59
C ALA A 205 15.17 5.98 3.41
N ALA A 206 14.50 6.34 2.32
CA ALA A 206 14.20 5.44 1.19
C ALA A 206 15.11 5.72 -0.03
N PRO A 207 16.27 5.05 -0.15
CA PRO A 207 17.20 5.27 -1.28
C PRO A 207 16.63 4.69 -2.58
N ASN A 208 17.01 5.22 -3.74
CA ASN A 208 16.54 4.77 -5.07
C ASN A 208 14.99 4.72 -5.20
N TYR A 209 14.29 5.51 -4.39
CA TYR A 209 12.83 5.49 -4.25
C TYR A 209 12.11 5.59 -5.59
N PHE A 210 12.44 6.61 -6.40
CA PHE A 210 11.66 6.91 -7.59
C PHE A 210 11.75 5.76 -8.59
N LYS A 211 12.94 5.20 -8.78
CA LYS A 211 13.17 4.02 -9.64
C LYS A 211 12.38 2.80 -9.16
N VAL A 212 12.37 2.51 -7.86
CA VAL A 212 11.70 1.35 -7.27
C VAL A 212 10.18 1.50 -7.36
N VAL A 213 9.66 2.63 -6.88
CA VAL A 213 8.21 2.85 -6.74
C VAL A 213 7.56 3.01 -8.11
N SER A 214 8.17 3.75 -9.05
CA SER A 214 7.65 3.87 -10.42
C SER A 214 7.61 2.51 -11.14
N ARG A 215 8.65 1.68 -11.01
CA ARG A 215 8.68 0.30 -11.52
C ARG A 215 7.54 -0.52 -10.95
N ASN A 216 7.32 -0.47 -9.64
CA ASN A 216 6.30 -1.28 -8.99
C ASN A 216 4.88 -0.79 -9.33
N HIS A 217 4.67 0.49 -9.61
CA HIS A 217 3.39 0.98 -10.16
C HIS A 217 3.12 0.44 -11.56
N LEU A 218 4.14 0.37 -12.43
CA LEU A 218 4.00 -0.24 -13.76
C LEU A 218 3.64 -1.74 -13.65
N LEU A 219 4.30 -2.48 -12.76
CA LEU A 219 3.98 -3.88 -12.49
C LEU A 219 2.57 -4.03 -11.88
N ALA A 220 2.23 -3.23 -10.88
CA ALA A 220 0.91 -3.25 -10.26
C ALA A 220 -0.20 -3.06 -11.30
N LYS A 221 0.01 -2.18 -12.29
CA LYS A 221 -0.95 -1.93 -13.36
C LYS A 221 -1.16 -3.10 -14.32
N THR A 222 -0.13 -3.93 -14.54
CA THR A 222 -0.28 -5.17 -15.34
C THR A 222 -0.94 -6.28 -14.54
N GLN A 223 -0.80 -6.26 -13.22
CA GLN A 223 -1.31 -7.30 -12.33
C GLN A 223 -2.76 -7.03 -11.93
N ALA A 224 -3.11 -5.82 -11.50
CA ALA A 224 -4.43 -5.48 -10.95
C ALA A 224 -4.81 -4.01 -11.21
N GLU A 225 -5.98 -3.63 -10.70
CA GLU A 225 -6.41 -2.24 -10.71
C GLU A 225 -5.61 -1.44 -9.67
N VAL A 226 -5.40 -0.14 -9.91
CA VAL A 226 -4.51 0.69 -9.09
C VAL A 226 -5.19 2.02 -8.75
N VAL A 227 -5.14 2.35 -7.47
CA VAL A 227 -5.50 3.66 -6.91
C VAL A 227 -4.23 4.22 -6.28
N ILE A 228 -3.73 5.34 -6.82
CA ILE A 228 -2.50 5.99 -6.37
C ILE A 228 -2.86 7.14 -5.44
N ARG A 229 -2.39 7.07 -4.20
CA ARG A 229 -2.42 8.14 -3.21
C ARG A 229 -1.17 9.00 -3.34
N HIS A 230 -1.37 10.29 -3.54
CA HIS A 230 -0.31 11.27 -3.48
C HIS A 230 -0.57 12.25 -2.33
N LEU A 231 0.16 12.05 -1.23
CA LEU A 231 0.16 12.98 -0.09
C LEU A 231 0.90 14.27 -0.46
N VAL A 232 0.15 15.36 -0.61
CA VAL A 232 0.75 16.67 -0.90
C VAL A 232 1.43 17.17 0.37
N MET A 233 2.74 17.39 0.29
CA MET A 233 3.55 17.93 1.39
C MET A 233 3.79 19.44 1.17
N PRO A 234 3.75 20.25 2.25
CA PRO A 234 4.04 21.68 2.16
C PRO A 234 5.44 21.90 1.59
N ASN A 235 5.63 22.95 0.78
CA ASN A 235 6.91 23.31 0.12
C ASN A 235 7.48 22.25 -0.85
N HIS A 236 6.77 21.15 -1.14
CA HIS A 236 7.24 20.05 -2.01
C HIS A 236 6.47 19.91 -3.33
N LEU A 237 5.75 20.95 -3.73
CA LEU A 237 4.96 20.97 -4.96
C LEU A 237 5.81 20.74 -6.23
N GLU A 238 6.89 21.51 -6.39
CA GLU A 238 7.72 21.47 -7.60
C GLU A 238 8.62 20.23 -7.67
N CYS A 239 9.21 19.82 -6.54
CA CYS A 239 10.17 18.72 -6.53
C CYS A 239 9.52 17.34 -6.36
N CYS A 240 8.31 17.26 -5.79
CA CYS A 240 7.62 15.99 -5.56
C CYS A 240 6.26 15.90 -6.27
N THR A 241 5.32 16.81 -5.98
CA THR A 241 3.95 16.67 -6.48
C THR A 241 3.86 16.74 -8.00
N LYS A 242 4.36 17.79 -8.63
CA LYS A 242 4.28 17.94 -10.09
C LYS A 242 4.97 16.81 -10.84
N PRO A 243 6.22 16.40 -10.49
CA PRO A 243 6.88 15.27 -11.15
C PRO A 243 6.11 13.96 -11.03
N ILE A 244 5.49 13.68 -9.88
CA ILE A 244 4.68 12.47 -9.70
C ILE A 244 3.45 12.53 -10.60
N LEU A 245 2.70 13.64 -10.58
CA LEU A 245 1.48 13.78 -11.38
C LEU A 245 1.79 13.72 -12.89
N GLU A 246 2.89 14.33 -13.33
CA GLU A 246 3.40 14.24 -14.71
C GLU A 246 3.77 12.80 -15.08
N TRP A 247 4.46 12.09 -14.18
CA TRP A 247 4.83 10.70 -14.41
C TRP A 247 3.59 9.82 -14.54
N ILE A 248 2.61 9.96 -13.63
CA ILE A 248 1.35 9.21 -13.70
C ILE A 248 0.63 9.51 -15.03
N SER A 249 0.51 10.80 -15.39
CA SER A 249 -0.10 11.22 -16.65
C SER A 249 0.58 10.57 -17.84
N LYS A 250 1.91 10.59 -17.90
CA LYS A 250 2.68 10.04 -19.01
C LYS A 250 2.64 8.51 -19.12
N HIS A 251 2.64 7.81 -18.00
CA HIS A 251 2.89 6.36 -17.97
C HIS A 251 1.66 5.50 -17.68
N LEU A 252 0.68 6.04 -16.94
CA LEU A 252 -0.51 5.31 -16.49
C LEU A 252 -1.82 5.95 -16.98
N ASN A 253 -1.78 7.22 -17.39
CA ASN A 253 -2.92 7.95 -17.93
C ASN A 253 -4.16 7.86 -17.01
N ARG A 254 -5.35 7.67 -17.60
CA ARG A 254 -6.63 7.53 -16.91
C ARG A 254 -6.97 6.09 -16.53
N ASP A 255 -6.04 5.16 -16.71
CA ASP A 255 -6.25 3.75 -16.37
C ASP A 255 -6.04 3.48 -14.86
N VAL A 256 -5.63 4.50 -14.11
CA VAL A 256 -5.48 4.47 -12.66
C VAL A 256 -6.27 5.62 -12.05
N VAL A 257 -6.75 5.41 -10.83
CA VAL A 257 -7.38 6.47 -10.03
C VAL A 257 -6.30 7.17 -9.22
N VAL A 258 -6.36 8.49 -9.09
CA VAL A 258 -5.40 9.30 -8.31
C VAL A 258 -6.12 10.00 -7.18
N ASN A 259 -5.77 9.70 -5.94
CA ASN A 259 -6.22 10.44 -4.77
C ASN A 259 -5.15 11.48 -4.39
N ILE A 260 -5.40 12.76 -4.69
CA ILE A 260 -4.54 13.88 -4.30
C ILE A 260 -4.95 14.29 -2.88
N MET A 261 -4.07 14.03 -1.92
CA MET A 261 -4.40 14.03 -0.50
C MET A 261 -3.93 15.30 0.21
N ALA A 262 -4.87 16.01 0.86
CA ALA A 262 -4.61 17.17 1.71
C ALA A 262 -4.28 16.81 3.18
N GLN A 263 -4.26 15.52 3.53
CA GLN A 263 -4.24 15.02 4.91
C GLN A 263 -2.86 15.07 5.59
N TYR A 264 -1.92 15.88 5.09
CA TYR A 264 -0.59 16.02 5.70
C TYR A 264 -0.71 16.64 7.10
N ARG A 265 -0.07 15.99 8.08
CA ARG A 265 0.10 16.51 9.44
C ARG A 265 1.57 16.38 9.83
N PRO A 266 2.19 17.42 10.40
CA PRO A 266 3.58 17.38 10.83
C PRO A 266 3.70 16.57 12.14
N GLU A 267 3.64 15.24 12.02
CA GLU A 267 3.72 14.30 13.14
C GLU A 267 5.17 13.82 13.38
N TYR A 268 5.36 13.02 14.43
CA TYR A 268 6.62 12.37 14.78
C TYR A 268 7.81 13.34 14.92
N LYS A 269 8.70 13.40 13.92
CA LYS A 269 9.92 14.20 13.90
C LYS A 269 9.85 15.36 12.90
N ALA A 270 8.69 15.61 12.28
CA ALA A 270 8.52 16.65 11.27
C ALA A 270 8.89 18.05 11.79
N PHE A 271 8.73 18.30 13.09
CA PHE A 271 9.11 19.56 13.73
C PHE A 271 10.60 19.91 13.57
N ARG A 272 11.47 18.94 13.25
CA ARG A 272 12.90 19.13 12.99
C ARG A 272 13.23 19.50 11.54
N PHE A 273 12.24 19.56 10.66
CA PHE A 273 12.40 19.77 9.23
C PHE A 273 11.61 21.00 8.81
N GLU A 274 12.29 22.15 8.68
CA GLU A 274 11.67 23.45 8.42
C GLU A 274 10.78 23.46 7.17
N ASP A 275 11.13 22.67 6.17
CA ASP A 275 10.37 22.59 4.92
C ASP A 275 9.05 21.83 5.07
N ILE A 276 8.86 21.03 6.12
CA ILE A 276 7.65 20.22 6.32
C ILE A 276 7.03 20.29 7.73
N ASN A 277 7.50 21.19 8.59
CA ASN A 277 7.06 21.29 10.00
C ASN A 277 5.69 21.96 10.20
N ARG A 278 4.95 22.26 9.13
CA ARG A 278 3.63 22.91 9.16
C ARG A 278 2.58 22.09 8.43
N ARG A 279 1.31 22.41 8.63
CA ARG A 279 0.24 21.84 7.79
C ARG A 279 0.30 22.40 6.37
N LEU A 280 -0.26 21.64 5.44
CA LEU A 280 -0.45 22.05 4.06
C LEU A 280 -1.41 23.25 4.01
N SER A 281 -1.08 24.28 3.23
CA SER A 281 -2.00 25.40 3.02
C SER A 281 -3.09 25.02 2.03
N TYR A 282 -4.21 25.75 2.07
CA TYR A 282 -5.29 25.56 1.11
C TYR A 282 -4.83 25.83 -0.34
N ASP A 283 -4.00 26.84 -0.56
CA ASP A 283 -3.47 27.20 -1.87
C ASP A 283 -2.52 26.14 -2.43
N GLU A 284 -1.68 25.53 -1.58
CA GLU A 284 -0.82 24.42 -1.99
C GLU A 284 -1.66 23.22 -2.45
N PHE A 285 -2.69 22.88 -1.68
CA PHE A 285 -3.61 21.80 -2.04
C PHE A 285 -4.35 22.09 -3.36
N LEU A 286 -4.93 23.29 -3.50
CA LEU A 286 -5.61 23.69 -4.74
C LEU A 286 -4.67 23.69 -5.94
N THR A 287 -3.42 24.11 -5.74
CA THR A 287 -2.40 24.08 -6.79
C THR A 287 -2.13 22.65 -7.26
N ALA A 288 -1.94 21.71 -6.34
CA ALA A 288 -1.76 20.29 -6.66
C ALA A 288 -2.98 19.70 -7.39
N LEU A 289 -4.18 19.98 -6.88
CA LEU A 289 -5.44 19.49 -7.44
C LEU A 289 -5.67 20.01 -8.87
N ASN A 290 -5.48 21.32 -9.07
CA ASN A 290 -5.64 21.94 -10.39
C ASN A 290 -4.57 21.46 -11.38
N TYR A 291 -3.35 21.18 -10.90
CA TYR A 291 -2.31 20.60 -11.73
C TYR A 291 -2.67 19.20 -12.21
N GLY A 292 -3.17 18.33 -11.32
CA GLY A 292 -3.66 17.01 -11.69
C GLY A 292 -4.82 17.07 -12.70
N LYS A 293 -5.74 18.02 -12.54
CA LYS A 293 -6.84 18.28 -13.50
C LYS A 293 -6.31 18.73 -14.85
N LYS A 294 -5.33 19.63 -14.88
CA LYS A 294 -4.66 20.09 -16.11
C LYS A 294 -4.01 18.93 -16.88
N LEU A 295 -3.48 17.94 -16.17
CA LEU A 295 -2.88 16.72 -16.72
C LEU A 295 -3.91 15.63 -17.09
N ASN A 296 -5.21 15.94 -17.00
CA ASN A 296 -6.33 15.05 -17.32
C ASN A 296 -6.34 13.73 -16.51
N LEU A 297 -5.82 13.75 -15.27
CA LEU A 297 -5.83 12.58 -14.40
C LEU A 297 -7.24 12.23 -13.92
N LEU A 298 -7.49 10.94 -13.72
CA LEU A 298 -8.71 10.44 -13.07
C LEU A 298 -8.57 10.61 -11.56
N ILE A 299 -8.82 11.83 -11.07
CA ILE A 299 -8.79 12.18 -9.66
C ILE A 299 -10.02 11.61 -8.93
N ALA A 300 -9.80 10.95 -7.80
CA ALA A 300 -10.86 10.58 -6.85
C ALA A 300 -11.40 11.84 -6.18
N ASP A 301 -12.69 12.13 -6.39
CA ASP A 301 -13.44 13.21 -5.73
C ASP A 301 -14.08 12.69 -4.43
#